data_AF-A0A925YSG4-F1
#
_entry.id   AF-A0A925YSG4-F1
#
_cell.length_a   1.000
_cell.length_b   1.000
_cell.length_c   1.000
_cell.angle_alpha   90.00
_cell.angle_beta   90.00
_cell.angle_gamma   90.00
#
_symmetry.space_group_name_H-M   'P 1'
#
loop_
_entity.id
_entity.type
_entity.pdbx_description
1 polymer ?
#
loop_
_entity_poly.entity_id
_entity_poly.type
_entity_poly.pdbx_seq_one_letter_code
_entity_poly.pdbx_strand_id
1 'polypeptide(L)'
;WGQLLWVVHAVGLVLAGCVILGIGMTQVFVSEDLAFLCLDAAGVQAMGERVVSVVAHDRATLGGMLWASGVGMLLPVLWCHQRGASWLWWAVAGLGAPAYAATLGMHAWVGYTDWRHIVPALVGLALWAGGLGLSGGYLRRR
;
A
#
# COMPACT_ATOMS: atom_id res chain seq x y z
N TRP A 1 -17.46 -12.85 -6.25
CA TRP A 1 -15.99 -12.99 -6.30
C TRP A 1 -15.26 -11.66 -6.30
N GLY A 2 -15.61 -10.68 -7.15
CA GLY A 2 -14.91 -9.39 -7.18
C GLY A 2 -14.91 -8.61 -5.85
N GLN A 3 -16.06 -8.55 -5.16
CA GLN A 3 -16.14 -7.96 -3.82
C GLN A 3 -15.20 -8.61 -2.80
N LEU A 4 -15.11 -9.95 -2.79
CA LEU A 4 -14.24 -10.69 -1.87
C LEU A 4 -12.76 -10.34 -2.08
N LEU A 5 -12.31 -10.23 -3.34
CA LEU A 5 -10.93 -9.82 -3.63
C LEU A 5 -10.62 -8.43 -3.09
N TRP A 6 -11.56 -7.49 -3.23
CA TRP A 6 -11.40 -6.16 -2.66
C TRP A 6 -11.47 -6.12 -1.13
N VAL A 7 -12.30 -6.97 -0.50
CA VAL A 7 -12.31 -7.11 0.97
C VAL A 7 -10.97 -7.63 1.47
N VAL A 8 -10.45 -8.72 0.87
CA VAL A 8 -9.15 -9.29 1.25
C VAL A 8 -8.03 -8.27 1.04
N HIS A 9 -8.04 -7.57 -0.09
CA HIS A 9 -7.09 -6.51 -0.39
C HIS A 9 -7.14 -5.38 0.64
N ALA A 10 -8.33 -4.84 0.93
CA ALA A 10 -8.48 -3.72 1.85
C ALA A 10 -8.14 -4.10 3.30
N VAL A 11 -8.52 -5.30 3.75
CA VAL A 11 -8.07 -5.83 5.05
C VAL A 11 -6.55 -6.00 5.08
N GLY A 12 -5.95 -6.49 4.01
CA GLY A 12 -4.50 -6.58 3.87
C GLY A 12 -3.82 -5.22 4.02
N LEU A 13 -4.36 -4.16 3.40
CA LEU A 13 -3.86 -2.79 3.55
C LEU A 13 -3.99 -2.27 4.98
N VAL A 14 -5.11 -2.52 5.65
CA VAL A 14 -5.32 -2.13 7.06
C VAL A 14 -4.27 -2.80 7.95
N LEU A 15 -4.10 -4.12 7.81
CA LEU A 15 -3.15 -4.88 8.63
C LEU A 15 -1.70 -4.46 8.34
N ALA A 16 -1.33 -4.30 7.07
CA ALA A 16 -0.01 -3.81 6.68
C ALA A 16 0.24 -2.41 7.24
N GLY A 17 -0.75 -1.51 7.12
CA GLY A 17 -0.70 -0.16 7.68
C GLY A 17 -0.51 -0.16 9.20
N CYS A 18 -1.26 -0.99 9.94
CA CYS A 18 -1.08 -1.14 11.39
C CYS A 18 0.33 -1.64 11.76
N VAL A 19 0.84 -2.64 11.06
CA VAL A 19 2.19 -3.20 11.31
C VAL A 19 3.26 -2.15 11.02
N ILE A 20 3.20 -1.48 9.87
CA ILE A 20 4.18 -0.47 9.46
C ILE A 20 4.10 0.76 10.35
N LEU A 21 2.92 1.20 10.78
CA LEU A 21 2.77 2.25 11.79
C LEU A 21 3.41 1.84 13.11
N GLY A 22 3.10 0.65 13.61
CA GLY A 22 3.65 0.15 14.88
C GLY A 22 5.18 0.08 14.86
N ILE A 23 5.75 -0.42 13.77
CA ILE A 23 7.20 -0.45 13.56
C ILE A 23 7.74 0.98 13.38
N GLY A 24 7.13 1.80 12.53
CA GLY A 24 7.59 3.17 12.24
C GLY A 24 7.57 4.11 13.46
N MET A 25 6.70 3.85 14.44
CA MET A 25 6.67 4.58 15.71
C MET A 25 7.71 4.09 16.74
N THR A 26 8.29 2.90 16.55
CA THR A 26 9.19 2.26 17.53
C THR A 26 10.61 2.07 17.01
N GLN A 27 10.80 1.96 15.70
CA GLN A 27 12.06 1.69 15.02
C GLN A 27 12.18 2.52 13.75
N VAL A 28 13.25 3.33 13.68
CA VAL A 28 13.52 4.18 12.52
C VAL A 28 14.10 3.38 11.35
N PHE A 29 15.03 2.47 11.62
CA PHE A 29 15.71 1.68 10.59
C PHE A 29 15.29 0.22 10.63
N VAL A 30 15.18 -0.41 9.47
CA VAL A 30 15.01 -1.86 9.32
C VAL A 30 16.15 -2.41 8.48
N SER A 31 16.48 -3.67 8.71
CA SER A 31 17.59 -4.39 8.09
C SER A 31 17.60 -4.28 6.56
N GLU A 32 16.44 -4.40 5.93
CA GLU A 32 16.29 -4.39 4.48
C GLU A 32 16.70 -3.04 3.89
N ASP A 33 16.31 -1.92 4.51
CA ASP A 33 16.64 -0.58 4.03
C ASP A 33 18.14 -0.28 4.20
N LEU A 34 18.71 -0.70 5.34
CA LEU A 34 20.15 -0.58 5.61
C LEU A 34 20.98 -1.42 4.64
N ALA A 35 20.54 -2.66 4.37
CA ALA A 35 21.18 -3.53 3.40
C ALA A 35 21.13 -2.94 1.98
N PHE A 36 19.99 -2.36 1.58
CA PHE A 36 19.87 -1.68 0.30
C PHE A 36 20.82 -0.48 0.19
N LEU A 37 20.93 0.33 1.25
CA LEU A 37 21.82 1.48 1.29
C LEU A 37 23.31 1.12 1.48
N CYS A 38 23.63 -0.15 1.77
CA CYS A 38 24.97 -0.60 2.14
C CYS A 38 25.55 0.17 3.33
N LEU A 39 24.69 0.54 4.29
CA LEU A 39 25.04 1.27 5.50
C LEU A 39 24.56 0.52 6.74
N ASP A 40 25.21 0.75 7.87
CA ASP A 40 24.65 0.42 9.18
C ASP A 40 23.90 1.61 9.77
N ALA A 41 23.20 1.40 10.89
CA ALA A 41 22.43 2.46 11.53
C ALA A 41 23.31 3.64 11.96
N ALA A 42 24.55 3.38 12.40
CA ALA A 42 25.51 4.41 12.79
C ALA A 42 25.93 5.26 11.58
N GLY A 43 26.15 4.64 10.43
CA GLY A 43 26.46 5.31 9.17
C GLY A 43 25.35 6.27 8.73
N VAL A 44 24.09 5.86 8.82
CA VAL A 44 22.95 6.74 8.51
C VAL A 44 22.81 7.87 9.54
N GLN A 45 23.02 7.59 10.82
CA GLN A 45 22.98 8.62 11.87
C GLN A 45 24.08 9.67 11.69
N ALA A 46 25.27 9.26 11.22
CA ALA A 46 26.36 10.18 10.92
C ALA A 46 26.04 11.16 9.77
N MET A 47 25.03 10.86 8.94
CA MET A 47 24.55 11.78 7.89
C MET A 47 23.71 12.95 8.45
N GLY A 48 23.34 12.90 9.73
CA GLY A 48 22.69 13.98 10.46
C GLY A 48 21.24 13.71 10.83
N GLU A 49 20.78 14.38 11.89
CA GLU A 49 19.46 14.15 12.50
C GLU A 49 18.28 14.37 11.54
N ARG A 50 18.43 15.27 10.56
CA ARG A 50 17.38 15.53 9.57
C ARG A 50 17.08 14.30 8.71
N VAL A 51 18.12 13.53 8.33
CA VAL A 51 17.94 12.30 7.55
C VAL A 51 17.17 11.27 8.36
N VAL A 52 17.56 11.07 9.63
CA VAL A 52 16.88 10.17 10.56
C VAL A 52 15.41 10.55 10.74
N SER A 53 15.13 11.85 10.92
CA SER A 53 13.77 12.37 11.09
C SER A 53 12.90 12.14 9.84
N VAL A 54 13.43 12.39 8.65
CA VAL A 54 12.71 12.15 7.39
C VAL A 54 12.41 10.66 7.19
N VAL A 55 13.35 9.76 7.50
CA VAL A 55 13.12 8.31 7.42
C VAL A 55 12.03 7.84 8.39
N ALA A 56 12.08 8.32 9.64
CA ALA A 56 11.05 8.02 10.63
C ALA A 56 9.67 8.54 10.19
N HIS A 57 9.63 9.76 9.65
CA HIS A 57 8.41 10.37 9.12
C HIS A 57 7.84 9.59 7.93
N ASP A 58 8.67 9.19 6.97
CA ASP A 58 8.27 8.43 5.78
C ASP A 58 7.59 7.10 6.15
N ARG A 59 8.12 6.39 7.16
CA ARG A 59 7.52 5.15 7.65
C ARG A 59 6.17 5.36 8.31
N ALA A 60 6.08 6.38 9.17
CA ALA A 60 4.82 6.73 9.83
C ALA A 60 3.75 7.15 8.80
N THR A 61 4.13 7.95 7.79
CA THR A 61 3.20 8.39 6.75
C THR A 61 2.80 7.26 5.82
N LEU A 62 3.73 6.37 5.43
CA LEU A 62 3.42 5.18 4.63
C LEU A 62 2.43 4.26 5.35
N GLY A 63 2.70 3.92 6.62
CA GLY A 63 1.80 3.08 7.40
C GLY A 63 0.42 3.72 7.59
N GLY A 64 0.39 5.03 7.90
CA GLY A 64 -0.85 5.81 8.03
C GLY A 64 -1.66 5.86 6.73
N MET A 65 -0.99 6.06 5.60
CA MET A 65 -1.60 6.07 4.27
C MET A 65 -2.19 4.71 3.93
N LEU A 66 -1.49 3.60 4.19
CA LEU A 66 -1.99 2.25 3.93
C LEU A 66 -3.20 1.93 4.81
N TRP A 67 -3.14 2.27 6.10
CA TRP A 67 -4.26 2.08 7.02
C TRP A 67 -5.49 2.88 6.57
N ALA A 68 -5.32 4.18 6.33
CA ALA A 68 -6.41 5.07 5.91
C ALA A 68 -7.01 4.64 4.56
N SER A 69 -6.15 4.25 3.60
CA SER A 69 -6.60 3.75 2.29
C SER A 69 -7.31 2.41 2.40
N GLY A 70 -6.81 1.52 3.26
CA GLY A 70 -7.45 0.24 3.58
C GLY A 70 -8.85 0.43 4.16
N VAL A 71 -9.00 1.27 5.19
CA VAL A 71 -10.31 1.58 5.79
C VAL A 71 -11.22 2.29 4.78
N GLY A 72 -10.68 3.28 4.07
CA GLY A 72 -11.39 4.08 3.07
C GLY A 72 -11.89 3.25 1.88
N MET A 73 -11.22 2.15 1.55
CA MET A 73 -11.70 1.18 0.55
C MET A 73 -12.61 0.11 1.17
N LEU A 74 -12.30 -0.39 2.37
CA LEU A 74 -13.02 -1.49 3.01
C LEU A 74 -14.49 -1.13 3.28
N LEU A 75 -14.76 0.04 3.86
CA LEU A 75 -16.13 0.42 4.22
C LEU A 75 -17.04 0.55 2.98
N PRO A 76 -16.67 1.30 1.91
CA PRO A 76 -17.49 1.33 0.70
C PRO A 76 -17.63 -0.03 0.02
N VAL A 77 -16.59 -0.87 0.03
CA VAL A 77 -16.66 -2.22 -0.56
C VAL A 77 -17.60 -3.14 0.22
N LEU A 78 -17.71 -2.98 1.54
CA LEU A 78 -18.62 -3.80 2.35
C LEU A 78 -20.08 -3.33 2.23
N TRP A 79 -20.34 -2.01 2.31
CA TRP A 79 -21.70 -1.48 2.40
C TRP A 79 -22.29 -0.94 1.09
N CYS A 80 -21.45 -0.51 0.14
CA CYS A 80 -21.89 0.15 -1.08
C CYS A 80 -21.74 -0.73 -2.34
N HIS A 81 -21.29 -1.97 -2.21
CA HIS A 81 -21.14 -2.88 -3.34
C HIS A 81 -22.50 -3.40 -3.81
N GLN A 82 -23.14 -2.62 -4.67
CA GLN A 82 -24.48 -2.88 -5.19
C GLN A 82 -24.50 -2.77 -6.71
N ARG A 83 -25.41 -3.52 -7.36
CA ARG A 83 -25.55 -3.50 -8.81
C ARG A 83 -25.81 -2.07 -9.29
N GLY A 84 -25.08 -1.63 -10.32
CA GLY A 84 -25.21 -0.27 -10.89
C GLY A 84 -24.53 0.85 -10.10
N ALA A 85 -23.89 0.55 -8.96
CA ALA A 85 -23.05 1.51 -8.21
C ALA A 85 -21.70 1.76 -8.92
N SER A 86 -21.75 2.31 -10.12
CA SER A 86 -20.58 2.53 -10.99
C SER A 86 -19.54 3.48 -10.37
N TRP A 87 -19.97 4.39 -9.50
CA TRP A 87 -19.09 5.29 -8.74
C TRP A 87 -18.09 4.51 -7.89
N LEU A 88 -18.49 3.39 -7.29
CA LEU A 88 -17.60 2.59 -6.43
C LEU A 88 -16.47 1.99 -7.25
N TRP A 89 -16.79 1.52 -8.47
CA TRP A 89 -15.79 0.98 -9.38
C TRP A 89 -14.76 2.05 -9.78
N TRP A 90 -15.22 3.24 -10.13
CA TRP A 90 -14.34 4.36 -10.50
C TRP A 90 -13.53 4.89 -9.33
N ALA A 91 -14.11 4.95 -8.13
CA ALA A 91 -13.40 5.36 -6.91
C ALA A 91 -12.25 4.39 -6.60
N VAL A 92 -12.50 3.08 -6.60
CA VAL A 92 -11.47 2.07 -6.36
C VAL A 92 -10.41 2.06 -7.46
N ALA A 93 -10.80 2.26 -8.72
CA ALA A 93 -9.88 2.38 -9.84
C ALA A 93 -8.98 3.62 -9.71
N GLY A 94 -9.57 4.78 -9.41
CA GLY A 94 -8.87 6.06 -9.27
C GLY A 94 -7.96 6.12 -8.04
N LEU A 95 -8.30 5.42 -6.96
CA LEU A 95 -7.44 5.29 -5.78
C LEU A 95 -6.25 4.36 -6.06
N GLY A 96 -6.50 3.17 -6.61
CA GLY A 96 -5.46 2.15 -6.73
C GLY A 96 -4.48 2.37 -7.87
N ALA A 97 -4.93 2.86 -9.04
CA ALA A 97 -4.08 3.01 -10.21
C ALA A 97 -2.86 3.93 -9.96
N PRO A 98 -3.02 5.18 -9.47
CA PRO A 98 -1.87 6.04 -9.19
C PRO A 98 -1.03 5.51 -8.04
N ALA A 99 -1.64 4.89 -7.02
CA ALA A 99 -0.92 4.31 -5.89
C ALA A 99 0.04 3.19 -6.36
N TYR A 100 -0.46 2.20 -7.10
CA TYR A 100 0.38 1.11 -7.59
C TYR A 100 1.39 1.56 -8.65
N ALA A 101 1.03 2.50 -9.52
CA ALA A 101 1.95 3.06 -10.49
C ALA A 101 3.13 3.76 -9.78
N ALA A 102 2.85 4.58 -8.77
CA ALA A 102 3.88 5.24 -7.98
C ALA A 102 4.74 4.24 -7.21
N THR A 103 4.13 3.28 -6.50
CA THR A 103 4.87 2.27 -5.71
C THR A 103 5.81 1.46 -6.60
N LEU A 104 5.30 0.82 -7.66
CA LEU A 104 6.12 -0.04 -8.52
C LEU A 104 7.11 0.77 -9.36
N GLY A 105 6.71 1.94 -9.84
CA GLY A 105 7.57 2.85 -10.59
C GLY A 105 8.79 3.28 -9.77
N MET A 106 8.60 3.66 -8.50
CA MET A 106 9.72 4.05 -7.63
C MET A 106 10.64 2.87 -7.30
N HIS A 107 10.11 1.66 -7.09
CA HIS A 107 10.94 0.47 -6.88
C HIS A 107 11.81 0.17 -8.11
N ALA A 108 11.21 0.25 -9.31
CA ALA A 108 11.93 0.06 -10.56
C ALA A 108 12.98 1.17 -10.81
N TRP A 109 12.64 2.42 -10.48
CA TRP A 109 13.51 3.57 -10.69
C TRP A 109 14.73 3.58 -9.76
N VAL A 110 14.52 3.29 -8.48
CA VAL A 110 15.57 3.29 -7.45
C VAL A 110 16.36 1.96 -7.45
N GLY A 111 15.77 0.89 -7.98
CA GLY A 111 16.38 -0.44 -8.02
C GLY A 111 16.14 -1.28 -6.76
N TYR A 112 15.34 -0.79 -5.81
CA TYR A 112 14.99 -1.51 -4.58
C TYR A 112 13.94 -2.59 -4.88
N THR A 113 14.40 -3.74 -5.37
CA THR A 113 13.55 -4.79 -5.97
C THR A 113 13.70 -6.15 -5.29
N ASP A 114 14.12 -6.18 -4.02
CA ASP A 114 14.15 -7.41 -3.24
C ASP A 114 12.76 -8.08 -3.26
N TRP A 115 12.75 -9.38 -3.49
CA TRP A 115 11.56 -10.21 -3.53
C TRP A 115 10.70 -10.04 -2.28
N ARG A 116 11.30 -9.99 -1.08
CA ARG A 116 10.57 -9.85 0.19
C ARG A 116 9.84 -8.51 0.26
N HIS A 117 10.43 -7.49 -0.36
CA HIS A 117 9.94 -6.13 -0.34
C HIS A 117 8.84 -5.92 -1.40
N ILE A 118 9.02 -6.46 -2.61
CA ILE A 118 8.13 -6.19 -3.75
C ILE A 118 6.90 -7.12 -3.81
N VAL A 119 7.01 -8.36 -3.31
CA VAL A 119 5.90 -9.33 -3.41
C VAL A 119 4.60 -8.87 -2.74
N PRO A 120 4.61 -8.28 -1.52
CA PRO A 120 3.39 -7.75 -0.92
C PRO A 120 2.66 -6.76 -1.83
N ALA A 121 3.40 -5.87 -2.51
CA ALA A 121 2.83 -4.90 -3.45
C ALA A 121 2.24 -5.58 -4.70
N LEU A 122 2.92 -6.60 -5.25
CA LEU A 122 2.43 -7.36 -6.40
C LEU A 122 1.19 -8.19 -6.08
N VAL A 123 1.14 -8.83 -4.90
CA VAL A 123 -0.04 -9.56 -4.42
C VAL A 123 -1.21 -8.59 -4.24
N GLY A 124 -0.95 -7.42 -3.63
CA GLY A 124 -1.95 -6.37 -3.50
C GLY A 124 -2.50 -5.91 -4.86
N LEU A 125 -1.61 -5.68 -5.83
CA LEU A 125 -1.97 -5.28 -7.19
C LEU A 125 -2.86 -6.32 -7.86
N ALA A 126 -2.49 -7.60 -7.76
CA ALA A 126 -3.26 -8.70 -8.34
C ALA A 126 -4.67 -8.80 -7.74
N LEU A 127 -4.80 -8.66 -6.42
CA LEU A 127 -6.11 -8.66 -5.75
C LEU A 127 -6.97 -7.46 -6.17
N TRP A 128 -6.37 -6.26 -6.19
CA TRP A 128 -7.07 -5.03 -6.59
C TRP A 128 -7.53 -5.09 -8.06
N ALA A 129 -6.64 -5.47 -8.98
CA ALA A 129 -6.92 -5.58 -10.41
C ALA A 129 -7.93 -6.70 -10.71
N GLY A 130 -7.80 -7.85 -10.05
CA GLY A 130 -8.77 -8.93 -10.14
C GLY A 130 -10.15 -8.51 -9.65
N GLY A 131 -10.21 -7.77 -8.53
CA GLY A 131 -11.47 -7.22 -8.02
C GLY A 131 -12.10 -6.21 -8.99
N LEU A 132 -11.31 -5.36 -9.66
CA LEU A 132 -11.80 -4.46 -10.72
C LEU A 132 -12.39 -5.23 -11.90
N GLY A 133 -11.66 -6.24 -12.41
CA GLY A 133 -12.11 -7.06 -13.53
C GLY A 133 -13.41 -7.78 -13.23
N LEU A 134 -13.49 -8.45 -12.08
CA LEU A 134 -14.65 -9.27 -11.69
C LEU A 134 -15.85 -8.43 -11.23
N SER A 135 -15.65 -7.22 -10.69
CA SER A 135 -16.74 -6.35 -10.24
C SER A 135 -17.28 -5.42 -11.33
N GLY A 136 -16.50 -5.18 -12.39
CA GLY A 136 -16.82 -4.17 -13.41
C GLY A 136 -18.15 -4.38 -14.11
N GLY A 137 -18.49 -5.64 -14.44
CA GLY A 137 -19.77 -5.97 -15.06
C GLY A 137 -20.97 -5.81 -14.12
N TYR A 138 -20.80 -6.05 -12.82
CA TYR A 138 -21.88 -5.97 -11.84
C TYR A 138 -22.14 -4.52 -11.42
N LEU A 139 -21.08 -3.75 -11.15
CA LEU A 139 -21.19 -2.37 -10.66
C LEU A 139 -21.53 -1.36 -11.76
N ARG A 140 -21.20 -1.62 -13.02
CA ARG A 140 -21.44 -0.66 -14.12
C ARG A 140 -22.68 -0.95 -14.98
N ARG A 141 -23.42 -2.02 -14.71
CA ARG A 141 -24.70 -2.28 -15.39
C ARG A 141 -25.77 -1.35 -14.82
N ARG A 142 -26.42 -0.58 -15.69
CA ARG A 142 -27.62 0.20 -15.36
C ARG A 142 -28.81 -0.74 -15.13
#